data_AF-A0A7C8AGP3-F1
#
_entry.id   AF-A0A7C8AGP3-F1
#
_cell.length_a   1.000
_cell.length_b   1.000
_cell.length_c   1.000
_cell.angle_alpha   90.00
_cell.angle_beta   90.00
_cell.angle_gamma   90.00
#
_symmetry.space_group_name_H-M   'P 1'
#
loop_
_entity.id
_entity.type
_entity.pdbx_description
1 polymer ?
#
loop_
_entity_poly.entity_id
_entity_poly.type
_entity_poly.pdbx_seq_one_letter_code
_entity_poly.pdbx_strand_id
1 'polypeptide(L)'
;MDLERRPLSGREKDAEAAELLEKLRVRLHHENVSVARRAAYNLSWLQEDGLEILKEALYSNTGRVTKTAASYGLRNMRGRMKKLARECLQQGLEHQSRNVRDACERAIGLLGRKKHKPSAPRRTGKRHRFRIQDVPAGNFRKPRVRNNYR
;
A
#
# COMPACT_ATOMS: atom_id res chain seq x y z
N MET A 1 -34.01 -18.33 14.59
CA MET A 1 -33.31 -19.54 14.12
C MET A 1 -31.87 -19.13 13.84
N ASP A 2 -31.07 -19.06 14.88
CA ASP A 2 -29.63 -18.80 14.76
C ASP A 2 -28.95 -20.10 14.35
N LEU A 3 -28.78 -20.29 13.05
CA LEU A 3 -28.04 -21.41 12.48
C LEU A 3 -26.55 -21.16 12.74
N GLU A 4 -26.04 -21.69 13.85
CA GLU A 4 -24.61 -21.74 14.11
C GLU A 4 -23.91 -22.37 12.90
N ARG A 5 -22.95 -21.62 12.33
CA ARG A 5 -22.19 -22.08 11.16
C ARG A 5 -21.40 -23.33 11.56
N ARG A 6 -21.80 -24.47 11.01
CA ARG A 6 -21.13 -25.75 11.19
C ARG A 6 -19.64 -25.60 10.85
N PRO A 7 -18.72 -26.15 11.64
CA PRO A 7 -17.30 -26.11 11.30
C PRO A 7 -17.08 -26.84 9.98
N LEU A 8 -16.64 -26.10 8.97
CA LEU A 8 -16.38 -26.60 7.62
C LEU A 8 -15.39 -27.76 7.66
N SER A 9 -15.71 -28.82 6.93
CA SER A 9 -14.84 -29.98 6.71
C SER A 9 -13.55 -29.55 5.99
N GLY A 10 -12.45 -30.27 6.19
CA GLY A 10 -11.15 -29.93 5.57
C GLY A 10 -11.25 -29.68 4.06
N ARG A 11 -12.04 -30.49 3.34
CA ARG A 11 -12.27 -30.35 1.89
C ARG A 11 -13.04 -29.09 1.50
N GLU A 12 -13.96 -28.63 2.36
CA GLU A 12 -14.74 -27.42 2.10
C GLU A 12 -13.88 -26.17 2.28
N LYS A 13 -12.94 -26.20 3.23
CA LYS A 13 -11.95 -25.13 3.43
C LYS A 13 -11.01 -24.99 2.24
N ASP A 14 -10.59 -26.11 1.65
CA ASP A 14 -9.73 -26.12 0.46
C ASP A 14 -10.47 -25.52 -0.75
N ALA A 15 -11.77 -25.82 -0.90
CA ALA A 15 -12.60 -25.25 -1.95
C ALA A 15 -12.81 -23.74 -1.78
N GLU A 16 -13.09 -23.27 -0.56
CA GLU A 16 -13.21 -21.84 -0.26
C GLU A 16 -11.89 -21.10 -0.48
N ALA A 17 -10.76 -21.72 -0.14
CA ALA A 17 -9.43 -21.16 -0.38
C ALA A 17 -9.15 -21.02 -1.88
N ALA A 18 -9.48 -22.04 -2.68
CA ALA A 18 -9.34 -21.99 -4.14
C ALA A 18 -10.22 -20.88 -4.74
N GLU A 19 -11.47 -20.78 -4.31
CA GLU A 19 -12.38 -19.73 -4.80
C GLU A 19 -11.89 -18.33 -4.41
N LEU A 20 -11.33 -18.17 -3.20
CA LEU A 20 -10.72 -16.92 -2.77
C LEU A 20 -9.50 -16.55 -3.62
N LEU A 21 -8.63 -17.52 -3.93
CA LEU A 21 -7.45 -17.31 -4.78
C LEU A 21 -7.86 -16.85 -6.18
N GLU A 22 -8.88 -17.48 -6.77
CA GLU A 22 -9.39 -17.10 -8.08
C GLU A 22 -9.97 -15.68 -8.07
N LYS A 23 -10.79 -15.34 -7.06
CA LYS A 23 -11.32 -13.98 -6.88
C LYS A 23 -10.19 -12.95 -6.74
N LEU A 24 -9.12 -13.27 -6.03
CA LEU A 24 -7.96 -12.37 -5.90
C LEU A 24 -7.17 -12.25 -7.19
N ARG A 25 -7.03 -13.33 -7.96
CA ARG A 25 -6.37 -13.33 -9.28
C ARG A 25 -7.12 -12.41 -10.24
N VAL A 26 -8.44 -12.55 -10.36
CA VAL A 26 -9.25 -11.64 -11.20
C VAL A 26 -9.07 -10.18 -10.79
N ARG A 27 -9.11 -9.89 -9.49
CA ARG A 27 -8.91 -8.52 -8.98
C ARG A 27 -7.50 -7.97 -9.19
N LEU A 28 -6.49 -8.83 -9.28
CA LEU A 28 -5.11 -8.44 -9.57
C LEU A 28 -4.93 -7.90 -11.00
N HIS A 29 -5.74 -8.39 -11.93
CA HIS A 29 -5.77 -7.95 -13.33
C HIS A 29 -6.72 -6.77 -13.59
N HIS A 30 -7.33 -6.22 -12.54
CA HIS A 30 -8.22 -5.08 -12.65
C HIS A 30 -7.45 -3.80 -13.07
N GLU A 31 -8.05 -2.98 -13.93
CA GLU A 31 -7.42 -1.75 -14.46
C GLU A 31 -7.15 -0.70 -13.37
N ASN A 32 -8.04 -0.62 -12.37
CA ASN A 32 -7.85 0.22 -11.20
C ASN A 32 -6.70 -0.27 -10.31
N VAL A 33 -5.64 0.56 -10.22
CA VAL A 33 -4.43 0.33 -9.42
C VAL A 33 -4.73 0.03 -7.95
N SER A 34 -5.70 0.72 -7.34
CA SER A 34 -6.02 0.54 -5.92
C SER A 34 -6.63 -0.85 -5.65
N VAL A 35 -7.49 -1.32 -6.56
CA VAL A 35 -8.09 -2.66 -6.49
C VAL A 35 -7.02 -3.72 -6.67
N ALA A 36 -6.19 -3.59 -7.71
CA ALA A 36 -5.10 -4.52 -7.99
C ALA A 36 -4.08 -4.58 -6.84
N ARG A 37 -3.68 -3.45 -6.26
CA ARG A 37 -2.76 -3.42 -5.11
C ARG A 37 -3.36 -4.03 -3.86
N ARG A 38 -4.66 -3.84 -3.60
CA ARG A 38 -5.33 -4.48 -2.46
C ARG A 38 -5.39 -6.00 -2.64
N ALA A 39 -5.69 -6.47 -3.85
CA ALA A 39 -5.63 -7.90 -4.17
C ALA A 39 -4.22 -8.46 -3.99
N ALA A 40 -3.20 -7.78 -4.51
CA ALA A 40 -1.80 -8.18 -4.36
C ALA A 40 -1.34 -8.21 -2.89
N TYR A 41 -1.82 -7.25 -2.08
CA TYR A 41 -1.56 -7.26 -0.65
C TYR A 41 -2.20 -8.46 0.03
N ASN A 42 -3.44 -8.79 -0.29
CA ASN A 42 -4.12 -9.97 0.26
C ASN A 42 -3.41 -11.26 -0.15
N LEU A 43 -3.00 -11.40 -1.41
CA LEU A 43 -2.18 -12.51 -1.89
C LEU A 43 -0.87 -12.65 -1.10
N SER A 44 -0.29 -11.55 -0.62
CA SER A 44 0.95 -11.61 0.16
C SER A 44 0.82 -12.32 1.52
N TRP A 45 -0.41 -12.59 1.97
CA TRP A 45 -0.70 -13.38 3.17
C TRP A 45 -0.87 -14.88 2.88
N LEU A 46 -1.09 -15.26 1.62
CA LEU A 46 -1.37 -16.63 1.18
C LEU A 46 -0.09 -17.41 0.82
N GLN A 47 1.03 -17.05 1.46
CA GLN A 47 2.33 -17.72 1.40
C GLN A 47 2.71 -18.28 0.02
N GLU A 48 2.86 -19.60 -0.13
CA GLU A 48 3.31 -20.26 -1.34
C GLU A 48 2.39 -19.96 -2.55
N ASP A 49 1.08 -20.16 -2.42
CA ASP A 49 0.10 -19.91 -3.49
C ASP A 49 0.08 -18.43 -3.89
N GLY A 50 0.14 -17.55 -2.89
CA GLY A 50 0.21 -16.11 -3.10
C GLY A 50 1.49 -15.70 -3.83
N LEU A 51 2.63 -16.31 -3.51
CA LEU A 51 3.90 -16.05 -4.17
C LEU A 51 3.83 -16.42 -5.65
N GLU A 52 3.29 -17.59 -5.96
CA GLU A 52 3.20 -18.11 -7.32
C GLU A 52 2.35 -17.19 -8.21
N ILE A 53 1.15 -16.81 -7.75
CA ILE A 53 0.26 -15.90 -8.49
C ILE A 53 0.92 -14.54 -8.72
N LEU A 54 1.60 -13.99 -7.70
CA LEU A 54 2.28 -12.70 -7.82
C LEU A 54 3.48 -12.78 -8.77
N LYS A 55 4.24 -13.87 -8.74
CA LYS A 55 5.37 -14.12 -9.64
C LYS A 55 4.89 -14.24 -11.08
N GLU A 56 3.85 -15.04 -11.31
CA GLU A 56 3.21 -15.19 -12.62
C GLU A 56 2.74 -13.83 -13.14
N ALA A 57 1.97 -13.08 -12.34
CA ALA A 57 1.44 -11.79 -12.75
C ALA A 57 2.53 -10.74 -13.08
N LEU A 58 3.69 -10.82 -12.41
CA LEU A 58 4.83 -9.95 -12.65
C LEU A 58 5.52 -10.25 -13.99
N TYR A 59 5.77 -11.53 -14.28
CA TYR A 59 6.53 -11.96 -15.45
C TYR A 59 5.69 -12.20 -16.70
N SER A 60 4.39 -12.39 -16.55
CA SER A 60 3.45 -12.57 -17.66
C SER A 60 3.28 -11.31 -18.51
N ASN A 61 2.67 -11.48 -19.68
CA ASN A 61 2.35 -10.38 -20.59
C ASN A 61 1.13 -9.55 -20.11
N THR A 62 1.21 -9.03 -18.90
CA THR A 62 0.16 -8.24 -18.25
C THR A 62 0.39 -6.73 -18.37
N GLY A 63 -0.65 -5.94 -18.14
CA GLY A 63 -0.53 -4.49 -18.11
C GLY A 63 0.41 -3.98 -17.01
N ARG A 64 0.90 -2.74 -17.18
CA ARG A 64 1.79 -2.07 -16.21
C ARG A 64 1.20 -2.00 -14.79
N VAL A 65 -0.11 -1.83 -14.68
CA VAL A 65 -0.84 -1.79 -13.40
C VAL A 65 -0.68 -3.09 -12.64
N THR A 66 -0.96 -4.22 -13.28
CA THR A 66 -0.83 -5.56 -12.71
C THR A 66 0.60 -5.83 -12.27
N LYS A 67 1.61 -5.51 -13.10
CA LYS A 67 3.03 -5.68 -12.74
C LYS A 67 3.43 -4.86 -11.52
N THR A 68 2.95 -3.62 -11.43
CA THR A 68 3.19 -2.73 -10.28
C THR A 68 2.50 -3.23 -9.02
N ALA A 69 1.28 -3.78 -9.15
CA ALA A 69 0.57 -4.40 -8.03
C ALA A 69 1.26 -5.67 -7.57
N ALA A 70 1.68 -6.53 -8.50
CA ALA A 70 2.40 -7.77 -8.22
C ALA A 70 3.71 -7.51 -7.47
N SER A 71 4.54 -6.56 -7.95
CA SER A 71 5.77 -6.19 -7.26
C SER A 71 5.51 -5.60 -5.87
N TYR A 72 4.39 -4.88 -5.70
CA TYR A 72 3.94 -4.41 -4.38
C TYR A 72 3.53 -5.56 -3.45
N GLY A 73 2.84 -6.59 -3.95
CA GLY A 73 2.53 -7.80 -3.19
C GLY A 73 3.78 -8.53 -2.75
N LEU A 74 4.70 -8.82 -3.68
CA LEU A 74 5.98 -9.49 -3.41
C LEU A 74 6.80 -8.76 -2.34
N ARG A 75 6.81 -7.43 -2.38
CA ARG A 75 7.48 -6.60 -1.37
C ARG A 75 6.90 -6.79 0.05
N ASN A 76 5.60 -7.00 0.15
CA ASN A 76 4.89 -7.15 1.42
C ASN A 76 4.85 -8.60 1.94
N MET A 77 5.44 -9.55 1.20
CA MET A 77 5.55 -10.95 1.61
C MET A 77 6.24 -11.08 2.98
N ARG A 78 5.74 -12.04 3.77
CA ARG A 78 6.13 -12.25 5.16
C ARG A 78 6.62 -13.67 5.39
N GLY A 79 7.25 -13.89 6.54
CA GLY A 79 7.69 -15.21 6.97
C GLY A 79 8.70 -15.84 6.00
N ARG A 80 8.52 -17.15 5.77
CA ARG A 80 9.40 -17.98 4.92
C ARG A 80 9.47 -17.48 3.48
N MET A 81 8.36 -16.96 2.94
CA MET A 81 8.28 -16.52 1.54
C MET A 81 8.94 -15.16 1.27
N LYS A 82 9.30 -14.39 2.31
CA LYS A 82 9.94 -13.09 2.14
C LYS A 82 11.28 -13.16 1.41
N LYS A 83 12.07 -14.21 1.65
CA LYS A 83 13.37 -14.42 0.99
C LYS A 83 13.16 -14.69 -0.50
N LEU A 84 12.29 -15.65 -0.82
CA LEU A 84 11.94 -16.00 -2.20
C LEU A 84 11.34 -14.82 -2.97
N ALA A 85 10.48 -14.02 -2.33
CA ALA A 85 9.92 -12.83 -2.96
C ALA A 85 10.98 -11.78 -3.29
N ARG A 86 12.01 -11.62 -2.45
CA ARG A 86 13.14 -10.72 -2.73
C ARG A 86 14.00 -11.23 -3.88
N GLU A 87 14.29 -12.53 -3.90
CA GLU A 87 15.02 -13.17 -5.00
C GLU A 87 14.25 -13.00 -6.32
N CYS A 88 12.93 -13.21 -6.31
CA CYS A 88 12.08 -12.94 -7.47
C CYS A 88 12.17 -11.47 -7.93
N LEU A 89 12.17 -10.51 -7.01
CA LEU A 89 12.34 -9.09 -7.39
C LEU A 89 13.74 -8.80 -7.94
N GLN A 90 14.78 -9.45 -7.42
CA GLN A 90 16.16 -9.30 -7.92
C GLN A 90 16.32 -9.85 -9.34
N GLN A 91 15.79 -11.04 -9.61
CA GLN A 91 15.74 -11.62 -10.95
C GLN A 91 15.01 -10.69 -11.95
N GLY A 92 14.00 -9.97 -11.47
CA GLY A 92 13.23 -9.04 -12.31
C GLY A 92 14.01 -7.82 -12.78
N LEU A 93 15.16 -7.49 -12.16
CA LEU A 93 16.04 -6.41 -12.60
C LEU A 93 16.77 -6.71 -13.91
N GLU A 94 17.02 -7.99 -14.18
CA GLU A 94 17.71 -8.48 -15.38
C GLU A 94 16.72 -8.85 -16.50
N HIS A 95 15.42 -8.68 -16.27
CA HIS A 95 14.38 -9.09 -17.21
C HIS A 95 14.36 -8.20 -18.47
N GLN A 96 14.10 -8.78 -19.64
CA GLN A 96 14.10 -8.04 -20.92
C GLN A 96 13.06 -6.90 -20.93
N SER A 97 11.85 -7.18 -20.43
CA SER A 97 10.76 -6.20 -20.35
C SER A 97 11.09 -5.04 -19.41
N ARG A 98 11.11 -3.82 -19.95
CA ARG A 98 11.31 -2.58 -19.18
C ARG A 98 10.27 -2.41 -18.06
N ASN A 99 9.02 -2.78 -18.31
CA ASN A 99 7.95 -2.66 -17.32
C ASN A 99 8.20 -3.53 -16.07
N VAL A 100 8.79 -4.72 -16.26
CA VAL A 100 9.15 -5.62 -15.16
C VAL A 100 10.32 -5.04 -14.37
N ARG A 101 11.37 -4.59 -15.07
CA ARG A 101 12.54 -3.95 -14.46
C ARG A 101 12.16 -2.74 -13.61
N ASP A 102 11.41 -1.79 -14.18
CA ASP A 102 10.96 -0.59 -13.49
C ASP A 102 10.12 -0.94 -12.23
N ALA A 103 9.25 -1.95 -12.32
CA ALA A 103 8.42 -2.38 -11.20
C ALA A 103 9.25 -3.02 -10.08
N CYS A 104 10.25 -3.82 -10.43
CA CYS A 104 11.15 -4.50 -9.50
C CYS A 104 12.13 -3.53 -8.84
N GLU A 105 12.72 -2.62 -9.62
CA GLU A 105 13.63 -1.57 -9.13
C GLU A 105 12.94 -0.69 -8.09
N ARG A 106 11.71 -0.23 -8.38
CA ARG A 106 10.90 0.54 -7.41
C ARG A 106 10.60 -0.26 -6.15
N ALA A 107 10.27 -1.55 -6.28
CA ALA A 107 9.97 -2.40 -5.14
C ALA A 107 11.20 -2.60 -4.24
N ILE A 108 12.37 -2.87 -4.82
CA ILE A 108 13.65 -3.03 -4.12
C ILE A 108 14.10 -1.72 -3.48
N GLY A 109 14.03 -0.61 -4.20
CA GLY A 109 14.36 0.72 -3.67
C GLY A 109 13.53 1.07 -2.43
N LEU A 110 12.27 0.62 -2.36
CA LEU A 110 11.41 0.80 -1.19
C LEU A 110 11.68 -0.21 -0.06
N LEU A 111 12.31 -1.35 -0.32
CA LEU A 111 12.79 -2.29 0.71
C LEU A 111 14.09 -1.82 1.37
N GLY A 112 14.99 -1.24 0.56
CA GLY A 112 16.31 -0.76 0.99
C GLY A 112 16.24 0.55 1.79
N ARG A 113 15.19 1.34 1.60
CA ARG A 113 14.81 2.42 2.52
C ARG A 113 14.38 1.79 3.83
N LYS A 114 15.35 1.52 4.73
CA LYS A 114 15.08 1.35 6.16
C LYS A 114 14.03 2.39 6.50
N LYS A 115 12.89 1.97 7.06
CA LYS A 115 11.96 2.92 7.67
C LYS A 115 12.83 3.79 8.55
N HIS A 116 13.13 5.02 8.14
CA HIS A 116 13.55 6.02 9.08
C HIS A 116 12.42 5.97 10.09
N LYS A 117 12.66 5.36 11.25
CA LYS A 117 11.78 5.54 12.40
C LYS A 117 11.54 7.04 12.39
N PRO A 118 10.29 7.55 12.28
CA PRO A 118 10.09 8.95 12.58
C PRO A 118 10.74 9.10 13.95
N SER A 119 11.83 9.87 13.99
CA SER A 119 12.50 10.17 15.25
C SER A 119 11.38 10.56 16.18
N ALA A 120 11.16 9.77 17.24
CA ALA A 120 10.08 10.02 18.18
C ALA A 120 10.02 11.53 18.41
N PRO A 121 8.86 12.18 18.27
CA PRO A 121 8.78 13.63 18.35
C PRO A 121 9.54 14.01 19.61
N ARG A 122 10.70 14.69 19.44
CA ARG A 122 11.46 15.17 20.58
C ARG A 122 10.43 15.94 21.37
N ARG A 123 10.13 15.49 22.59
CA ARG A 123 9.31 16.24 23.52
C ARG A 123 10.09 17.52 23.76
N THR A 124 9.90 18.52 22.91
CA THR A 124 10.32 19.88 23.16
C THR A 124 9.43 20.34 24.29
N GLY A 125 9.91 20.07 25.50
CA GLY A 125 9.42 20.72 26.69
C GLY A 125 9.55 22.21 26.46
N LYS A 126 8.41 22.85 26.25
CA LYS A 126 8.00 24.13 26.82
C LYS A 126 6.56 24.33 26.39
N ARG A 127 5.64 24.08 27.32
CA ARG A 127 4.27 24.57 27.23
C ARG A 127 4.36 26.09 27.08
N HIS A 128 4.23 26.60 25.86
CA HIS A 128 3.89 27.99 25.67
C HIS A 128 2.45 28.11 26.14
N ARG A 129 2.26 28.63 27.36
CA ARG A 129 0.95 29.12 27.78
C ARG A 129 0.53 30.10 26.70
N PHE A 130 -0.55 29.79 25.99
CA PHE A 130 -1.33 30.83 25.33
C PHE A 130 -1.89 31.70 26.47
N ARG A 131 -1.16 32.75 26.81
CA ARG A 131 -1.75 33.90 27.50
C ARG A 131 -2.32 34.75 26.38
N ILE A 132 -3.64 34.69 26.24
CA ILE A 132 -4.39 35.74 25.56
C ILE A 132 -4.01 37.02 26.32
N GLN A 133 -3.24 37.89 25.66
CA GLN A 133 -2.95 39.21 26.18
C GLN A 133 -4.09 40.09 25.71
N ASP A 134 -4.89 40.59 26.64
CA ASP A 134 -5.85 41.65 26.35
C ASP A 134 -5.07 42.82 25.74
N VAL A 135 -5.41 43.16 24.50
CA VAL A 135 -4.85 44.30 23.80
C VAL A 135 -5.35 45.55 24.53
N PRO A 136 -4.49 46.45 25.03
CA PRO A 136 -4.97 47.68 25.63
C PRO A 136 -5.70 48.49 24.56
N ALA A 137 -6.92 48.91 24.88
CA ALA A 137 -7.75 49.76 24.05
C ALA A 137 -7.00 51.06 23.72
N GLY A 138 -6.38 51.12 22.54
CA GLY A 138 -5.54 52.24 22.13
C GLY A 138 -5.49 52.39 20.62
N ASN A 139 -6.38 53.25 20.10
CA ASN A 139 -6.34 53.88 18.78
C ASN A 139 -6.36 52.98 17.53
N PHE A 140 -7.50 52.32 17.28
CA PHE A 140 -7.89 52.00 15.91
C PHE A 140 -8.35 53.28 15.19
N ARG A 141 -7.47 53.85 14.37
CA ARG A 141 -7.83 54.91 13.42
C ARG A 141 -8.90 54.38 12.47
N LYS A 142 -10.05 55.04 12.42
CA LYS A 142 -11.17 54.71 11.53
C LYS A 142 -10.71 54.64 10.06
N PRO A 143 -11.12 53.63 9.27
CA PRO A 143 -10.89 53.66 7.83
C PRO A 143 -11.73 54.78 7.20
N ARG A 144 -11.09 55.66 6.43
CA ARG A 144 -11.76 56.62 5.56
C ARG A 144 -12.46 55.84 4.45
N VAL A 145 -13.78 55.75 4.53
CA VAL A 145 -14.63 55.30 3.43
C VAL A 145 -14.49 56.31 2.29
N ARG A 146 -13.91 55.89 1.16
CA ARG A 146 -13.93 56.68 -0.08
C ARG A 146 -15.03 56.11 -0.97
N ASN A 147 -16.20 56.72 -0.88
CA ASN A 147 -17.30 56.53 -1.83
C ASN A 147 -16.81 56.91 -3.24
N ASN A 148 -16.87 55.98 -4.18
CA ASN A 148 -16.86 56.30 -5.60
C ASN A 148 -18.12 55.67 -6.22
N TYR A 149 -19.15 56.50 -6.41
CA TYR A 149 -20.15 56.26 -7.43
C TYR A 149 -19.61 56.84 -8.75
N ARG A 150 -19.52 56.01 -9.78
CA ARG A 150 -19.70 56.44 -11.16
C ARG A 150 -20.06 55.25 -12.04
#